data_AF-A0A7K1KA31-F1
#
_entry.id   AF-A0A7K1KA31-F1
#
_cell.length_a   1.000
_cell.length_b   1.000
_cell.length_c   1.000
_cell.angle_alpha   90.00
_cell.angle_beta   90.00
_cell.angle_gamma   90.00
#
_symmetry.space_group_name_H-M   'P 1'
#
loop_
_entity.id
_entity.type
_entity.pdbx_description
1 polymer ?
#
loop_
_entity_poly.entity_id
_entity_poly.type
_entity_poly.pdbx_seq_one_letter_code
_entity_poly.pdbx_strand_id
1 'polypeptide(L)'
;MRACSSILQSADLDRLLDQLCLGTTCLTVPLIDDVVQVGIGGDFATTRIAVSVTSTSVRVRRVDGRRLQVHIVQDWCGVTAPGVATPVFDEPADVVVLERCGGRWVVGAGLRVLRIADLDRFVGTLTRFALAKQRGAGRVDHTAGAA
;
A
#
# COMPACT_ATOMS: atom_id res chain seq x y z
N MET A 1 -18.50 11.87 -18.54
CA MET A 1 -17.04 11.80 -18.36
C MET A 1 -16.75 11.91 -16.88
N ARG A 2 -16.23 10.86 -16.23
CA ARG A 2 -15.78 10.96 -14.83
C ARG A 2 -14.51 11.82 -14.82
N ALA A 3 -14.47 12.86 -13.99
CA ALA A 3 -13.26 13.62 -13.76
C ALA A 3 -12.24 12.69 -13.07
N CYS A 4 -11.24 12.24 -13.83
CA CYS A 4 -10.14 11.46 -13.27
C CYS A 4 -9.43 12.34 -12.25
N SER A 5 -9.42 11.92 -10.99
CA SER A 5 -8.61 12.59 -9.97
C SER A 5 -7.13 12.30 -10.22
N SER A 6 -6.28 13.10 -9.59
CA SER A 6 -4.83 13.23 -9.80
C SER A 6 -4.12 11.95 -10.24
N ILE A 7 -3.32 12.06 -11.31
CA ILE A 7 -2.48 11.01 -11.85
C ILE A 7 -1.33 10.74 -10.88
N LEU A 8 -1.01 9.46 -10.63
CA LEU A 8 0.21 9.08 -9.90
C LEU A 8 1.43 9.53 -10.71
N GLN A 9 2.41 10.19 -10.10
CA GLN A 9 3.44 10.90 -10.86
C GLN A 9 4.55 10.00 -11.40
N SER A 10 4.65 8.76 -10.93
CA SER A 10 5.73 7.85 -11.27
C SER A 10 5.33 6.79 -12.30
N ALA A 11 5.94 6.84 -13.50
CA ALA A 11 5.83 5.77 -14.51
C ALA A 11 6.33 4.41 -13.99
N ASP A 12 7.24 4.42 -13.01
CA ASP A 12 7.71 3.21 -12.36
C ASP A 12 6.64 2.60 -11.45
N LEU A 13 5.79 3.42 -10.84
CA LEU A 13 4.68 2.95 -10.01
C LEU A 13 3.60 2.26 -10.85
N ASP A 14 3.25 2.81 -12.02
CA ASP A 14 2.33 2.15 -12.95
C ASP A 14 2.84 0.75 -13.33
N ARG A 15 4.12 0.63 -13.67
CA ARG A 15 4.77 -0.66 -14.00
C ARG A 15 4.81 -1.62 -12.82
N LEU A 16 4.96 -1.12 -11.59
CA LEU A 16 4.92 -1.95 -10.39
C LEU A 16 3.51 -2.48 -10.12
N LEU A 17 2.49 -1.63 -10.28
CA LEU A 17 1.08 -2.04 -10.10
C LEU A 17 0.67 -3.07 -11.15
N ASP A 18 1.14 -2.91 -12.39
CA ASP A 18 0.87 -3.86 -13.49
C ASP A 18 1.49 -5.25 -13.27
N GLN A 19 2.47 -5.38 -12.38
CA GLN A 19 3.06 -6.67 -12.03
C GLN A 19 2.26 -7.44 -10.97
N LEU A 20 1.31 -6.81 -10.29
CA LEU A 20 0.53 -7.48 -9.24
C LEU A 20 -0.35 -8.56 -9.83
N CYS A 21 -0.32 -9.75 -9.22
CA CYS A 21 -1.28 -10.79 -9.56
C CYS A 21 -2.68 -10.40 -9.09
N LEU A 22 -3.70 -10.75 -9.90
CA LEU A 22 -5.11 -10.60 -9.52
C LEU A 22 -5.42 -11.39 -8.24
N GLY A 23 -6.35 -10.87 -7.43
CA GLY A 23 -6.73 -11.48 -6.15
C GLY A 23 -6.39 -10.59 -4.97
N THR A 24 -6.32 -11.18 -3.76
CA THR A 24 -6.08 -10.43 -2.53
C THR A 24 -4.79 -10.88 -1.84
N THR A 25 -3.90 -9.94 -1.57
CA THR A 25 -2.68 -10.15 -0.79
C THR A 25 -2.80 -9.42 0.55
N CYS A 26 -2.72 -10.15 1.66
CA CYS A 26 -2.69 -9.55 3.00
C CYS A 26 -1.26 -9.24 3.42
N LEU A 27 -0.99 -8.01 3.85
CA LEU A 27 0.30 -7.57 4.37
C LEU A 27 0.19 -7.28 5.87
N THR A 28 1.25 -7.57 6.60
CA THR A 28 1.41 -7.15 8.00
C THR A 28 2.25 -5.88 7.99
N VAL A 29 1.78 -4.83 8.66
CA VAL A 29 2.42 -3.51 8.66
C VAL A 29 2.53 -2.95 10.09
N PRO A 30 3.58 -2.17 10.39
CA PRO A 30 3.71 -1.52 11.70
C PRO A 30 2.57 -0.54 11.97
N LEU A 31 2.11 -0.50 13.22
CA LEU A 31 1.02 0.34 13.71
C LEU A 31 1.45 1.07 14.99
N ILE A 32 1.33 2.39 15.00
CA ILE A 32 1.54 3.25 16.17
C ILE A 32 0.34 4.18 16.29
N ASP A 33 -0.31 4.23 17.44
CA ASP A 33 -1.50 5.06 17.71
C ASP A 33 -2.59 4.93 16.64
N ASP A 34 -2.85 3.70 16.20
CA ASP A 34 -3.81 3.35 15.13
C ASP A 34 -3.45 3.90 13.72
N VAL A 35 -2.22 4.39 13.54
CA VAL A 35 -1.66 4.87 12.27
C VAL A 35 -0.59 3.91 11.74
N VAL A 36 -0.75 3.49 10.48
CA VAL A 36 0.23 2.66 9.78
C VAL A 36 1.48 3.47 9.49
N GLN A 37 2.64 2.95 9.85
CA GLN A 37 3.92 3.62 9.66
C GLN A 37 4.69 3.03 8.49
N VAL A 38 5.13 3.88 7.57
CA VAL A 38 5.97 3.50 6.42
C VAL A 38 7.35 4.11 6.59
N GLY A 39 8.39 3.29 6.47
CA GLY A 39 9.79 3.75 6.60
C GLY A 39 10.39 3.56 7.99
N ILE A 40 9.69 2.87 8.90
CA ILE A 40 10.24 2.49 10.20
C ILE A 40 10.73 1.04 10.21
N GLY A 41 11.63 0.72 11.15
CA GLY A 41 12.10 -0.64 11.41
C GLY A 41 12.26 -0.88 12.91
N GLY A 42 12.06 -2.13 13.33
CA GLY A 42 12.06 -2.53 14.74
C GLY A 42 10.86 -3.43 15.06
N ASP A 43 10.72 -3.76 16.34
CA ASP A 43 9.58 -4.51 16.85
C ASP A 43 8.48 -3.55 17.31
N PHE A 44 7.35 -3.58 16.63
CA PHE A 44 6.20 -2.72 16.88
C PHE A 44 4.93 -3.56 16.85
N ALA A 45 3.88 -3.07 17.50
CA ALA A 45 2.54 -3.56 17.22
C ALA A 45 2.26 -3.50 15.71
N THR A 46 1.54 -4.50 15.20
CA THR A 46 1.24 -4.59 13.77
C THR A 46 -0.26 -4.68 13.53
N THR A 47 -0.69 -4.26 12.35
CA THR A 47 -2.02 -4.57 11.81
C THR A 47 -1.89 -5.26 10.46
N ARG A 48 -3.02 -5.73 9.94
CA ARG A 48 -3.12 -6.33 8.62
C ARG A 48 -3.87 -5.41 7.67
N ILE A 49 -3.30 -5.22 6.50
CA ILE A 49 -3.97 -4.56 5.37
C ILE A 49 -4.18 -5.57 4.25
N ALA A 50 -5.29 -5.46 3.54
CA ALA A 50 -5.58 -6.24 2.35
C ALA A 50 -5.37 -5.38 1.11
N VAL A 51 -4.54 -5.88 0.19
CA VAL A 51 -4.35 -5.32 -1.15
C VAL A 51 -5.13 -6.21 -2.12
N SER A 52 -6.27 -5.74 -2.60
CA SER A 52 -7.14 -6.45 -3.55
C SER A 52 -6.94 -5.89 -4.95
N VAL A 53 -6.65 -6.76 -5.91
CA VAL A 53 -6.28 -6.40 -7.28
C VAL A 53 -7.25 -7.04 -8.26
N THR A 54 -7.84 -6.22 -9.10
CA THR A 54 -8.61 -6.62 -10.28
C THR A 54 -7.93 -6.10 -11.54
N SER A 55 -8.46 -6.45 -12.71
CA SER A 55 -7.95 -5.93 -14.00
C SER A 55 -8.06 -4.40 -14.14
N THR A 56 -8.90 -3.75 -13.32
CA THR A 56 -9.24 -2.33 -13.43
C THR A 56 -9.09 -1.55 -12.13
N SER A 57 -8.82 -2.21 -10.99
CA SER A 57 -8.72 -1.54 -9.70
C SER A 57 -7.71 -2.19 -8.77
N VAL A 58 -7.04 -1.37 -7.96
CA VAL A 58 -6.31 -1.81 -6.76
C VAL A 58 -6.97 -1.16 -5.55
N ARG A 59 -7.30 -1.97 -4.55
CA ARG A 59 -7.96 -1.52 -3.32
C ARG A 59 -7.11 -1.88 -2.12
N VAL A 60 -6.87 -0.92 -1.24
CA VAL A 60 -6.17 -1.13 0.02
C VAL A 60 -7.07 -0.73 1.19
N ARG A 61 -7.26 -1.65 2.13
CA ARG A 61 -8.01 -1.40 3.37
C ARG A 61 -7.40 -2.15 4.54
N ARG A 62 -7.71 -1.75 5.77
CA ARG A 62 -7.41 -2.58 6.93
C ARG A 62 -8.35 -3.78 7.00
N VAL A 63 -7.83 -4.91 7.48
CA VAL A 63 -8.60 -6.16 7.62
C VAL A 63 -9.49 -6.13 8.86
N ASP A 64 -9.10 -5.38 9.89
CA ASP A 64 -9.85 -5.21 11.14
C ASP A 64 -11.08 -4.29 11.01
N GLY A 65 -11.35 -3.76 9.81
CA GLY A 65 -12.48 -2.89 9.53
C GLY A 65 -12.32 -1.44 10.02
N ARG A 66 -11.20 -1.10 10.65
CA ARG A 66 -10.89 0.29 11.01
C ARG A 66 -10.46 1.09 9.79
N ARG A 67 -10.56 2.41 9.91
CA ARG A 67 -10.07 3.33 8.88
C ARG A 67 -8.55 3.29 8.79
N LEU A 68 -8.04 3.39 7.57
CA LEU A 68 -6.64 3.40 7.26
C LEU A 68 -6.12 4.85 7.32
N GLN A 69 -5.27 5.13 8.32
CA GLN A 69 -4.40 6.29 8.31
C GLN A 69 -2.95 5.84 8.16
N VAL A 70 -2.17 6.62 7.40
CA VAL A 70 -0.78 6.27 7.06
C VAL A 70 0.11 7.48 7.23
N HIS A 71 1.25 7.29 7.91
CA HIS A 71 2.33 8.24 7.94
C HIS A 71 3.55 7.72 7.17
N ILE A 72 4.15 8.58 6.36
CA ILE A 72 5.50 8.39 5.83
C ILE A 72 6.49 8.92 6.85
N VAL A 73 7.37 8.05 7.36
CA VAL A 73 8.43 8.42 8.28
C VAL A 73 9.73 8.64 7.51
N GLN A 74 10.31 9.81 7.68
CA GLN A 74 11.61 10.20 7.13
C GLN A 74 12.64 10.23 8.26
N ASP A 75 13.90 9.92 7.93
CA ASP A 75 15.03 9.98 8.87
C ASP A 75 14.85 9.12 10.13
N TRP A 76 14.20 7.96 9.98
CA TRP A 76 14.08 6.97 11.05
C TRP A 76 15.45 6.40 11.41
N CYS A 77 15.87 6.59 12.66
CA CYS A 77 17.11 6.05 13.21
C CYS A 77 16.89 5.15 14.43
N GLY A 78 15.64 4.90 14.82
CA GLY A 78 15.26 4.06 15.96
C GLY A 78 14.26 4.73 16.88
N VAL A 79 13.81 4.00 17.92
CA VAL A 79 12.76 4.47 18.85
C VAL A 79 13.14 5.78 19.55
N THR A 80 14.42 5.95 19.88
CA THR A 80 14.95 7.17 20.53
C THR A 80 15.22 8.32 19.55
N ALA A 81 15.10 8.07 18.24
CA ALA A 81 15.30 9.04 17.17
C ALA A 81 14.30 8.77 16.02
N PRO A 82 13.00 9.05 16.24
CA PRO A 82 11.92 8.57 15.38
C PRO A 82 11.75 9.32 14.06
N GLY A 83 12.54 10.36 13.80
CA GLY A 83 12.46 11.13 12.55
C GLY A 83 11.16 11.95 12.43
N VAL A 84 10.77 12.27 11.19
CA VAL A 84 9.57 13.08 10.88
C VAL A 84 8.48 12.21 10.26
N ALA A 85 7.33 12.14 10.90
CA ALA A 85 6.15 11.43 10.41
C ALA A 85 5.18 12.41 9.70
N THR A 86 4.92 12.18 8.41
CA THR A 86 4.02 13.02 7.59
C THR A 86 2.78 12.23 7.18
N PRO A 87 1.55 12.74 7.43
CA PRO A 87 0.33 12.06 6.99
C PRO A 87 0.18 12.01 5.47
N VAL A 88 -0.27 10.87 4.96
CA VAL A 88 -0.58 10.69 3.53
C VAL A 88 -1.97 11.23 3.20
N PHE A 89 -2.94 10.99 4.09
CA PHE A 89 -4.33 11.42 3.93
C PHE A 89 -4.68 12.53 4.91
N ASP A 90 -5.55 13.43 4.47
CA ASP A 90 -6.14 14.49 5.29
C ASP A 90 -7.02 13.89 6.41
N GLU A 91 -7.81 12.87 6.06
CA GLU A 91 -8.63 12.10 6.98
C GLU A 91 -8.38 10.59 6.80
N PRO A 92 -8.54 9.78 7.86
CA PRO A 92 -8.46 8.33 7.74
C PRO A 92 -9.41 7.76 6.68
N ALA A 93 -8.90 6.95 5.77
CA ALA A 93 -9.65 6.41 4.63
C ALA A 93 -10.27 5.04 4.93
N ASP A 94 -11.54 4.81 4.59
CA ASP A 94 -12.14 3.48 4.68
C ASP A 94 -11.49 2.50 3.68
N VAL A 95 -11.17 3.00 2.49
CA VAL A 95 -10.48 2.26 1.44
C VAL A 95 -9.71 3.24 0.55
N VAL A 96 -8.46 2.90 0.23
CA VAL A 96 -7.69 3.55 -0.83
C VAL A 96 -7.96 2.80 -2.12
N VAL A 97 -8.47 3.51 -3.13
CA VAL A 97 -8.77 2.92 -4.44
C VAL A 97 -7.87 3.57 -5.49
N LEU A 98 -7.23 2.74 -6.30
CA LEU A 98 -6.61 3.15 -7.55
C LEU A 98 -7.40 2.52 -8.69
N GLU A 99 -7.74 3.30 -9.71
CA GLU A 99 -8.51 2.87 -10.86
C GLU A 99 -7.67 2.95 -12.13
N ARG A 100 -7.92 2.05 -13.08
CA ARG A 100 -7.26 2.11 -14.39
C ARG A 100 -8.03 3.06 -15.31
N CYS A 101 -7.38 4.15 -15.72
CA CYS A 101 -7.93 5.14 -16.64
C CYS A 101 -6.92 5.43 -17.77
N GLY A 102 -7.31 5.19 -19.02
CA GLY A 102 -6.45 5.50 -20.18
C GLY A 102 -5.09 4.77 -20.16
N GLY A 103 -5.04 3.57 -19.59
CA GLY A 103 -3.80 2.79 -19.46
C GLY A 103 -2.90 3.17 -18.28
N ARG A 104 -3.30 4.14 -17.45
CA ARG A 104 -2.58 4.56 -16.24
C ARG A 104 -3.39 4.28 -14.98
N TRP A 105 -2.72 4.17 -13.84
CA TRP A 105 -3.38 4.11 -12.54
C TRP A 105 -3.61 5.52 -12.00
N VAL A 106 -4.85 5.80 -11.60
CA VAL A 106 -5.26 7.09 -11.03
C VAL A 106 -5.90 6.87 -9.67
N VAL A 107 -5.87 7.90 -8.83
CA VAL A 107 -6.54 7.84 -7.52
C VAL A 107 -8.06 7.85 -7.73
N GLY A 108 -8.75 6.90 -7.12
CA GLY A 108 -10.20 6.82 -7.14
C GLY A 108 -10.85 7.99 -6.40
N ALA A 109 -12.09 8.30 -6.76
CA ALA A 109 -12.82 9.41 -6.16
C ALA A 109 -13.01 9.21 -4.65
N GLY A 110 -12.92 10.31 -3.89
CA GLY A 110 -13.19 10.33 -2.44
C GLY A 110 -11.96 10.26 -1.53
N LEU A 111 -10.78 9.95 -2.06
CA LEU A 111 -9.55 9.97 -1.28
C LEU A 111 -8.97 11.39 -1.21
N ARG A 112 -8.88 11.97 -0.01
CA ARG A 112 -8.23 13.27 0.22
C ARG A 112 -6.76 13.08 0.58
N VAL A 113 -5.91 13.27 -0.41
CA VAL A 113 -4.46 13.10 -0.30
C VAL A 113 -3.81 14.46 -0.08
N LEU A 114 -2.94 14.57 0.94
CA LEU A 114 -2.26 15.83 1.23
C LEU A 114 -1.16 16.13 0.20
N ARG A 115 -0.39 15.11 -0.18
CA ARG A 115 0.71 15.20 -1.15
C ARG A 115 0.76 13.94 -1.99
N ILE A 116 0.69 14.09 -3.33
CA ILE A 116 0.73 12.94 -4.25
C ILE A 116 2.03 12.14 -4.11
N ALA A 117 3.16 12.80 -3.84
CA ALA A 117 4.45 12.11 -3.63
C ALA A 117 4.42 11.15 -2.42
N ASP A 118 3.71 11.49 -1.35
CA ASP A 118 3.59 10.62 -0.17
C ASP A 118 2.66 9.43 -0.42
N LEU A 119 1.60 9.64 -1.22
CA LEU A 119 0.78 8.54 -1.73
C LEU A 119 1.59 7.61 -2.63
N ASP A 120 2.35 8.15 -3.58
CA ASP A 120 3.19 7.35 -4.48
C ASP A 120 4.19 6.50 -3.67
N ARG A 121 4.79 7.07 -2.62
CA ARG A 121 5.70 6.35 -1.73
C ARG A 121 4.98 5.25 -0.94
N PHE A 122 3.80 5.53 -0.39
CA PHE A 122 2.97 4.55 0.30
C PHE A 122 2.59 3.39 -0.63
N VAL A 123 1.95 3.69 -1.76
CA VAL A 123 1.49 2.68 -2.73
C VAL A 123 2.68 1.90 -3.27
N GLY A 124 3.77 2.57 -3.65
CA GLY A 124 4.97 1.90 -4.13
C GLY A 124 5.57 0.96 -3.10
N THR A 125 5.53 1.31 -1.81
CA THR A 125 6.01 0.44 -0.74
C THR A 125 5.12 -0.80 -0.60
N LEU A 126 3.81 -0.62 -0.55
CA LEU A 126 2.86 -1.72 -0.46
C LEU A 126 2.94 -2.66 -1.65
N THR A 127 3.02 -2.12 -2.87
CA THR A 127 3.13 -2.91 -4.09
C THR A 127 4.38 -3.78 -4.08
N ARG A 128 5.54 -3.23 -3.66
CA ARG A 128 6.78 -4.03 -3.54
C ARG A 128 6.63 -5.16 -2.52
N PHE A 129 6.01 -4.91 -1.37
CA PHE A 129 5.77 -5.95 -0.37
C PHE A 129 4.74 -6.99 -0.84
N ALA A 130 3.68 -6.57 -1.51
CA ALA A 130 2.70 -7.48 -2.11
C ALA A 130 3.35 -8.38 -3.18
N LEU A 131 4.18 -7.81 -4.07
CA LEU A 131 4.93 -8.57 -5.06
C LEU A 131 5.91 -9.55 -4.41
N ALA A 132 6.67 -9.11 -3.42
CA ALA A 132 7.58 -9.99 -2.68
C ALA A 132 6.82 -11.17 -2.05
N LYS A 133 5.65 -10.90 -1.47
CA LYS A 133 4.80 -11.93 -0.88
C LYS A 133 4.18 -12.87 -1.92
N GLN A 134 3.68 -12.35 -3.05
CA GLN A 134 3.11 -13.16 -4.14
C GLN A 134 4.17 -14.08 -4.75
N ARG A 135 5.39 -13.57 -4.97
CA ARG A 135 6.53 -14.37 -5.43
C ARG A 135 6.96 -15.42 -4.42
N GLY A 136 6.92 -15.09 -3.12
CA GLY A 136 7.19 -16.04 -2.04
C GLY A 136 6.13 -17.13 -1.89
N ALA A 137 4.85 -16.79 -2.08
CA ALA A 137 3.73 -17.74 -2.04
C ALA A 137 3.80 -18.76 -3.19
N GLY A 138 4.25 -18.34 -4.38
CA GLY A 138 4.51 -19.24 -5.50
C GLY A 138 5.68 -20.21 -5.30
N ARG A 139 6.47 -20.06 -4.23
CA ARG A 139 7.60 -20.96 -3.90
C ARG A 139 7.17 -22.13 -2.99
N VAL A 140 5.94 -22.16 -2.49
CA VAL A 140 5.49 -23.18 -1.51
C VAL A 140 4.90 -24.44 -2.17
N ASP A 141 4.74 -24.49 -3.50
CA ASP A 141 4.15 -25.64 -4.21
C ASP A 141 5.14 -26.41 -5.11
N HIS A 142 6.39 -26.64 -4.67
CA HIS A 142 7.31 -27.53 -5.41
C HIS A 142 8.30 -28.34 -4.55
N THR A 143 7.84 -28.92 -3.44
CA THR A 143 8.55 -30.04 -2.81
C THR A 143 7.57 -31.15 -2.42
N ALA A 144 7.45 -32.11 -3.35
CA ALA A 144 7.33 -33.57 -3.15
C ALA A 144 6.25 -34.07 -2.18
N GLY A 145 5.13 -34.58 -2.70
CA GLY A 145 5.02 -36.02 -2.94
C GLY A 145 6.19 -36.66 -3.68
N ALA A 146 6.96 -37.50 -2.98
CA ALA A 146 7.69 -38.64 -3.52
C ALA A 146 8.28 -39.47 -2.37
N ALA A 147 8.03 -40.79 -2.47
CA ALA A 147 8.47 -41.94 -1.66
C ALA A 147 7.74 -42.16 -0.32
#